data_AF-A0AA38IMV2-F1
#
_entry.id   AF-A0AA38IMV2-F1
#
_cell.length_a   1.000
_cell.length_b   1.000
_cell.length_c   1.000
_cell.angle_alpha   90.00
_cell.angle_beta   90.00
_cell.angle_gamma   90.00
#
_symmetry.space_group_name_H-M   'P 1'
#
loop_
_entity.id
_entity.type
_entity.pdbx_description
1 polymer ?
#
loop_
_entity_poly.entity_id
_entity_poly.type
_entity_poly.pdbx_seq_one_letter_code
_entity_poly.pdbx_strand_id
1 'polypeptide(L)'
;MPKLDLLDISMNNLTLWDNNWLAVSSELSVLLVNHNQITEIPDEAFKNFPNVFGLDLRHNKISRISMKAFHNVGHIHNIDLSSNEIDSWSPDLLANVNITRIDLRLNRLKCIEEDLGKVFGNGPTNVLC
;
A
#
# COMPACT_ATOMS: atom_id res chain seq x y z
N MET A 1 -23.73 -3.87 -12.94
CA MET A 1 -23.03 -2.86 -12.11
C MET A 1 -22.11 -2.07 -13.04
N PRO A 2 -21.93 -0.75 -12.85
CA PRO A 2 -21.05 0.04 -13.72
C PRO A 2 -19.62 -0.52 -13.66
N LYS A 3 -18.95 -0.58 -14.80
CA LYS A 3 -17.54 -0.96 -14.91
C LYS A 3 -16.70 0.24 -14.51
N LEU A 4 -16.30 0.29 -13.25
CA LEU A 4 -15.47 1.37 -12.75
C LEU A 4 -14.01 0.94 -12.86
N ASP A 5 -13.26 1.59 -13.75
CA ASP A 5 -11.83 1.36 -13.97
C ASP A 5 -10.97 2.19 -13.00
N LEU A 6 -11.44 3.39 -12.66
CA LEU A 6 -10.79 4.32 -11.75
C LEU A 6 -11.76 4.80 -10.69
N LEU A 7 -11.33 4.71 -9.43
CA LEU A 7 -12.00 5.31 -8.29
C LEU A 7 -11.13 6.40 -7.71
N ASP A 8 -11.64 7.64 -7.77
CA ASP A 8 -11.01 8.80 -7.16
C ASP A 8 -11.84 9.28 -5.98
N ILE A 9 -11.22 9.23 -4.81
CA ILE A 9 -11.71 9.69 -3.52
C ILE A 9 -10.63 10.53 -2.82
N SER A 10 -9.72 11.06 -3.62
CA SER A 10 -8.65 11.94 -3.17
C SER A 10 -9.21 13.26 -2.63
N MET A 11 -8.40 13.97 -1.84
CA MET A 11 -8.75 15.29 -1.31
C MET A 11 -10.03 15.30 -0.47
N ASN A 12 -10.21 14.28 0.37
CA ASN A 12 -11.31 14.15 1.31
C ASN A 12 -10.81 14.16 2.77
N ASN A 13 -11.73 13.92 3.71
CA ASN A 13 -11.43 13.85 5.15
C ASN A 13 -11.49 12.40 5.68
N LEU A 14 -11.14 11.40 4.86
CA LEU A 14 -11.11 10.01 5.32
C LEU A 14 -10.02 9.86 6.38
N THR A 15 -10.40 9.49 7.61
CA THR A 15 -9.47 9.30 8.73
C THR A 15 -9.10 7.84 8.94
N LEU A 16 -9.93 6.91 8.44
CA LEU A 16 -9.79 5.47 8.63
C LEU A 16 -10.02 4.77 7.29
N TRP A 17 -9.34 3.64 7.13
CA TRP A 17 -9.64 2.70 6.06
C TRP A 17 -10.80 1.78 6.49
N ASP A 18 -11.87 1.72 5.70
CA ASP A 18 -13.00 0.82 5.94
C ASP A 18 -13.16 -0.15 4.76
N ASN A 19 -13.13 -1.45 5.02
CA ASN A 19 -13.32 -2.48 4.00
C ASN A 19 -14.78 -2.58 3.50
N ASN A 20 -15.73 -1.86 4.09
CA ASN A 20 -17.17 -1.96 3.77
C ASN A 20 -17.73 -0.78 2.98
N TRP A 21 -16.94 0.27 2.77
CA TRP A 21 -17.33 1.46 2.01
C TRP A 21 -17.78 1.16 0.57
N LEU A 22 -17.29 0.05 -0.01
CA LEU A 22 -17.47 -0.29 -1.41
C LEU A 22 -17.64 -1.79 -1.56
N ALA A 23 -18.58 -2.18 -2.42
CA ALA A 23 -18.71 -3.55 -2.87
C ALA A 23 -17.46 -3.99 -3.67
N VAL A 24 -17.26 -5.30 -3.76
CA VAL A 24 -16.20 -5.89 -4.58
C VAL A 24 -16.32 -5.41 -6.03
N SER A 25 -15.20 -4.91 -6.58
CA SER A 25 -15.09 -4.49 -7.97
C SER A 25 -13.92 -5.21 -8.64
N SER A 26 -14.23 -6.17 -9.50
CA SER A 26 -13.23 -6.87 -10.34
C SER A 26 -12.72 -6.02 -11.50
N GLU A 27 -13.40 -4.93 -11.83
CA GLU A 27 -13.03 -4.08 -12.97
C GLU A 27 -12.14 -2.90 -12.55
N LEU A 28 -11.94 -2.67 -11.25
CA LEU A 28 -11.18 -1.52 -10.77
C LEU A 28 -9.69 -1.73 -10.96
N SER A 29 -9.07 -0.84 -11.73
CA SER A 29 -7.66 -0.83 -12.08
C SER A 29 -6.87 0.18 -11.25
N VAL A 30 -7.46 1.36 -10.98
CA VAL A 30 -6.79 2.46 -10.27
C VAL A 30 -7.59 2.93 -9.08
N LEU A 31 -6.93 3.05 -7.93
CA LEU A 31 -7.50 3.59 -6.71
C LEU A 31 -6.69 4.80 -6.22
N LEU A 32 -7.32 5.98 -6.22
CA LEU A 32 -6.73 7.24 -5.78
C LEU A 32 -7.34 7.66 -4.44
N VAL A 33 -6.55 7.59 -3.37
CA VAL A 33 -6.94 7.88 -1.97
C VAL A 33 -6.06 8.96 -1.34
N ASN A 34 -5.27 9.65 -2.16
CA ASN A 34 -4.31 10.66 -1.74
C ASN A 34 -4.97 11.91 -1.14
N HIS A 35 -4.21 12.69 -0.37
CA HIS A 35 -4.72 13.88 0.33
C HIS A 35 -5.95 13.60 1.22
N ASN A 36 -5.84 12.54 2.03
CA ASN A 36 -6.80 12.23 3.10
C ASN A 36 -6.07 12.28 4.46
N GLN A 37 -6.66 11.71 5.49
CA GLN A 37 -6.12 11.70 6.86
C GLN A 37 -6.00 10.29 7.42
N ILE A 38 -5.86 9.28 6.54
CA ILE A 38 -5.79 7.88 6.93
C ILE A 38 -4.51 7.64 7.73
N THR A 39 -4.65 7.01 8.89
CA THR A 39 -3.52 6.77 9.81
C THR A 39 -2.97 5.35 9.75
N GLU A 40 -3.78 4.39 9.30
CA GLU A 40 -3.42 2.98 9.23
C GLU A 40 -4.04 2.27 8.03
N ILE A 41 -3.31 1.29 7.50
CA ILE A 41 -3.79 0.34 6.50
C ILE A 41 -3.99 -1.03 7.17
N PRO A 42 -5.24 -1.49 7.34
CA PRO A 42 -5.56 -2.70 8.10
C PRO A 42 -5.31 -3.97 7.28
N ASP A 43 -5.50 -5.12 7.92
CA ASP A 43 -5.52 -6.43 7.26
C ASP A 43 -6.51 -6.43 6.08
N GLU A 44 -6.08 -7.02 4.97
CA GLU A 44 -6.91 -7.22 3.78
C GLU A 44 -7.55 -5.93 3.23
N ALA A 45 -6.93 -4.77 3.45
CA ALA A 45 -7.43 -3.46 3.06
C ALA A 45 -7.97 -3.40 1.62
N PHE A 46 -7.31 -4.12 0.69
CA PHE A 46 -7.63 -4.06 -0.73
C PHE A 46 -8.38 -5.30 -1.25
N LYS A 47 -8.94 -6.14 -0.39
CA LYS A 47 -9.60 -7.40 -0.79
C LYS A 47 -10.77 -7.22 -1.77
N ASN A 48 -11.43 -6.06 -1.75
CA ASN A 48 -12.54 -5.76 -2.65
C ASN A 48 -12.08 -5.35 -4.06
N PHE A 49 -10.78 -5.16 -4.27
CA PHE A 49 -10.20 -4.67 -5.53
C PHE A 49 -9.10 -5.63 -6.04
N PRO A 50 -9.44 -6.90 -6.34
CA PRO A 50 -8.44 -7.95 -6.61
C PRO A 50 -7.56 -7.70 -7.84
N ASN A 51 -8.00 -6.82 -8.74
CA ASN A 51 -7.32 -6.48 -9.99
C ASN A 51 -6.74 -5.07 -10.01
N VAL A 52 -6.72 -4.37 -8.87
CA VAL A 52 -6.13 -3.03 -8.79
C VAL A 52 -4.64 -3.11 -9.12
N PHE A 53 -4.19 -2.30 -10.08
CA PHE A 53 -2.79 -2.24 -10.50
C PHE A 53 -2.06 -1.02 -9.92
N GLY A 54 -2.78 0.09 -9.77
CA GLY A 54 -2.24 1.36 -9.31
C GLY A 54 -2.95 1.86 -8.05
N LEU A 55 -2.16 2.13 -7.01
CA LEU A 55 -2.65 2.60 -5.72
C LEU A 55 -1.90 3.87 -5.29
N ASP A 56 -2.65 4.97 -5.16
CA ASP A 56 -2.13 6.26 -4.70
C ASP A 56 -2.65 6.57 -3.29
N LEU A 57 -1.75 6.48 -2.30
CA LEU A 57 -2.00 6.74 -0.88
C LEU A 57 -1.19 7.94 -0.37
N ARG A 58 -0.57 8.71 -1.25
CA ARG A 58 0.32 9.81 -0.84
C ARG A 58 -0.43 10.91 -0.10
N HIS A 59 0.29 11.70 0.69
CA HIS A 59 -0.31 12.79 1.47
C HIS A 59 -1.46 12.31 2.38
N ASN A 60 -1.21 11.23 3.12
CA ASN A 60 -2.04 10.79 4.24
C ASN A 60 -1.24 10.93 5.55
N LYS A 61 -1.71 10.30 6.63
CA LYS A 61 -1.03 10.24 7.93
C LYS A 61 -0.63 8.80 8.29
N ILE A 62 -0.40 7.97 7.27
CA ILE A 62 -0.19 6.53 7.47
C ILE A 62 1.11 6.33 8.22
N SER A 63 1.01 5.77 9.42
CA SER A 63 2.17 5.39 10.23
C SER A 63 2.27 3.87 10.42
N ARG A 64 1.17 3.14 10.18
CA ARG A 64 1.11 1.68 10.35
C ARG A 64 0.47 1.02 9.13
N ILE A 65 1.12 -0.03 8.64
CA ILE A 65 0.60 -0.89 7.58
C ILE A 65 0.65 -2.31 8.11
N SER A 66 -0.49 -3.01 8.06
CA SER A 66 -0.53 -4.42 8.45
C SER A 66 0.32 -5.29 7.52
N MET A 67 1.00 -6.31 8.09
CA MET A 67 1.66 -7.38 7.34
C MET A 67 0.74 -8.15 6.39
N LYS A 68 -0.58 -8.03 6.58
CA LYS A 68 -1.61 -8.67 5.72
C LYS A 68 -2.38 -7.66 4.87
N ALA A 69 -1.96 -6.39 4.83
CA ALA A 69 -2.65 -5.35 4.07
C ALA A 69 -2.84 -5.73 2.59
N PHE A 70 -1.80 -6.30 1.98
CA PHE A 70 -1.75 -6.63 0.56
C PHE A 70 -1.94 -8.12 0.23
N HIS A 71 -2.35 -8.95 1.20
CA HIS A 71 -2.40 -10.41 1.01
C HIS A 71 -3.37 -10.86 -0.10
N ASN A 72 -4.44 -10.10 -0.35
CA ASN A 72 -5.51 -10.47 -1.28
C ASN A 72 -5.42 -9.76 -2.66
N VAL A 73 -4.28 -9.12 -2.96
CA VAL A 73 -4.10 -8.33 -4.20
C VAL A 73 -2.87 -8.79 -4.96
N GLY A 74 -3.10 -9.65 -5.96
CA GLY A 74 -2.02 -10.25 -6.76
C GLY A 74 -1.49 -9.36 -7.90
N HIS A 75 -2.18 -8.27 -8.23
CA HIS A 75 -1.94 -7.50 -9.46
C HIS A 75 -1.45 -6.07 -9.22
N ILE A 76 -1.14 -5.67 -7.98
CA ILE A 76 -0.62 -4.33 -7.70
C ILE A 76 0.81 -4.22 -8.22
N HIS A 77 1.05 -3.28 -9.14
CA HIS A 77 2.37 -3.02 -9.70
C HIS A 77 2.98 -1.72 -9.15
N ASN A 78 2.13 -0.76 -8.78
CA ASN A 78 2.54 0.58 -8.38
C ASN A 78 1.83 1.00 -7.09
N ILE A 79 2.63 1.31 -6.06
CA ILE A 79 2.14 1.87 -4.79
C ILE A 79 2.88 3.18 -4.52
N ASP A 80 2.13 4.27 -4.38
CA ASP A 80 2.67 5.55 -3.87
C ASP A 80 2.23 5.75 -2.41
N LEU A 81 3.18 5.63 -1.49
CA LEU A 81 3.02 5.88 -0.06
C LEU A 81 3.80 7.13 0.37
N SER A 82 4.23 7.97 -0.58
CA SER A 82 5.04 9.14 -0.28
C SER A 82 4.28 10.17 0.55
N SER A 83 4.99 11.01 1.30
CA SER A 83 4.39 12.03 2.17
C SER A 83 3.39 11.44 3.18
N ASN A 84 3.83 10.42 3.90
CA ASN A 84 3.12 9.79 5.02
C ASN A 84 4.01 9.84 6.29
N GLU A 85 3.67 9.05 7.31
CA GLU A 85 4.33 9.05 8.61
C GLU A 85 4.99 7.71 8.95
N ILE A 86 5.30 6.89 7.93
CA ILE A 86 5.89 5.56 8.07
C ILE A 86 7.33 5.70 8.60
N ASP A 87 7.66 5.01 9.68
CA ASP A 87 8.98 5.07 10.32
C ASP A 87 9.83 3.80 10.15
N SER A 88 9.20 2.68 9.80
CA SER A 88 9.86 1.42 9.44
C SER A 88 9.22 0.79 8.20
N TRP A 89 10.04 0.07 7.43
CA TRP A 89 9.58 -0.67 6.26
C TRP A 89 10.20 -2.07 6.22
N SER A 90 9.41 -3.07 5.83
CA SER A 90 9.85 -4.45 5.61
C SER A 90 9.39 -4.93 4.23
N PRO A 91 10.28 -5.48 3.38
CA PRO A 91 9.90 -6.07 2.09
C PRO A 91 8.86 -7.19 2.21
N ASP A 92 8.80 -7.87 3.36
CA ASP A 92 7.84 -8.95 3.61
C ASP A 92 6.38 -8.48 3.56
N LEU A 93 6.11 -7.17 3.73
CA LEU A 93 4.78 -6.56 3.50
C LEU A 93 4.24 -6.85 2.09
N LEU A 94 5.14 -7.06 1.14
CA LEU A 94 4.84 -7.25 -0.28
C LEU A 94 5.25 -8.64 -0.79
N ALA A 95 5.55 -9.60 0.10
CA ALA A 95 6.04 -10.92 -0.27
C ALA A 95 5.15 -11.68 -1.28
N ASN A 96 3.85 -11.40 -1.26
CA ASN A 96 2.85 -12.04 -2.14
C ASN A 96 2.37 -11.14 -3.29
N VAL A 97 3.05 -10.01 -3.54
CA VAL A 97 2.65 -9.01 -4.52
C VAL A 97 3.75 -8.83 -5.55
N ASN A 98 3.40 -8.89 -6.84
CA ASN A 98 4.36 -8.63 -7.92
C ASN A 98 4.52 -7.11 -8.18
N ILE A 99 5.18 -6.42 -7.25
CA ILE A 99 5.36 -4.98 -7.33
C ILE A 99 6.51 -4.60 -8.27
N THR A 100 6.31 -3.55 -9.09
CA THR A 100 7.36 -2.97 -9.94
C THR A 100 7.93 -1.69 -9.33
N ARG A 101 7.10 -0.92 -8.62
CA ARG A 101 7.51 0.33 -7.98
C ARG A 101 6.75 0.56 -6.68
N ILE A 102 7.51 0.88 -5.64
CA ILE A 102 7.00 1.50 -4.42
C ILE A 102 7.70 2.84 -4.18
N ASP A 103 6.92 3.86 -3.84
CA ASP A 103 7.44 5.18 -3.47
C ASP A 103 7.20 5.44 -1.97
N LEU A 104 8.29 5.56 -1.22
CA LEU A 104 8.27 5.85 0.23
C LEU A 104 8.89 7.21 0.55
N ARG A 105 9.14 8.08 -0.44
CA ARG A 105 9.74 9.41 -0.19
C ARG A 105 8.91 10.24 0.78
N LEU A 106 9.54 11.16 1.48
CA LEU A 106 8.85 12.07 2.41
C LEU A 106 8.07 11.34 3.52
N ASN A 107 8.55 10.16 3.94
CA ASN A 107 8.11 9.50 5.17
C ASN A 107 9.06 9.82 6.33
N ARG A 108 8.89 9.13 7.46
CA ARG A 108 9.73 9.25 8.67
C ARG A 108 10.67 8.05 8.82
N LEU A 109 11.00 7.37 7.71
CA LEU A 109 11.77 6.12 7.72
C LEU A 109 13.11 6.30 8.45
N LYS A 110 13.25 5.55 9.55
CA LYS A 110 14.49 5.37 10.29
C LYS A 110 15.08 3.99 10.06
N CYS A 111 14.20 3.04 9.73
CA CYS A 111 14.50 1.63 9.64
C CYS A 111 13.99 1.06 8.32
N ILE A 112 14.85 0.30 7.64
CA ILE A 112 14.43 -0.61 6.58
C ILE A 112 14.96 -1.98 6.97
N GLU A 113 14.04 -2.90 7.26
CA GLU A 113 14.38 -4.29 7.54
C GLU A 113 14.80 -4.96 6.23
N GLU A 114 16.09 -4.92 5.93
CA GLU A 114 16.63 -5.67 4.80
C GLU A 114 16.86 -7.13 5.20
N ASP A 115 16.07 -8.02 4.61
CA ASP A 115 16.57 -9.31 4.17
C ASP A 115 16.70 -9.27 2.63
N LEU A 116 17.53 -8.34 2.11
CA LEU A 116 17.85 -8.27 0.68
C LEU A 116 18.40 -9.61 0.14
N GLY A 117 18.93 -10.46 1.03
CA GLY A 117 19.34 -11.82 0.71
C GLY A 117 18.22 -12.70 0.18
N LYS A 118 16.96 -12.48 0.61
CA LYS A 118 15.79 -13.22 0.09
C LYS A 118 15.24 -12.66 -1.22
N VAL A 119 15.42 -11.36 -1.49
CA VAL A 119 14.93 -10.71 -2.72
C VAL A 119 15.94 -10.84 -3.87
N PHE A 120 17.25 -10.77 -3.59
CA PHE A 120 18.32 -10.80 -4.60
C PHE A 120 19.29 -11.97 -4.48
N GLY A 121 19.02 -12.93 -3.59
CA GLY A 121 19.63 -14.25 -3.60
C GLY A 121 21.01 -14.39 -2.96
N ASN A 122 21.65 -13.32 -2.45
CA ASN A 122 22.83 -13.36 -1.58
C ASN A 122 23.16 -11.93 -1.09
N GLY A 123 22.80 -11.59 0.15
CA GLY A 123 23.15 -10.31 0.77
C GLY A 123 23.13 -10.44 2.29
N PRO A 124 24.01 -9.75 3.04
CA PRO A 124 23.99 -9.78 4.49
C PRO A 124 22.64 -9.29 5.01
N THR A 125 22.07 -9.98 6.00
CA THR A 125 20.95 -9.51 6.81
C THR A 125 21.42 -8.35 7.68
N ASN A 126 21.42 -7.14 7.13
CA ASN A 126 21.66 -5.94 7.89
C ASN A 126 20.32 -5.25 8.09
N VAL A 127 19.81 -5.30 9.32
CA VAL A 127 18.77 -4.37 9.75
C VAL A 127 19.45 -3.00 9.79
N LEU A 128 19.11 -2.11 8.86
CA LEU A 128 19.55 -0.72 8.91
C LEU A 128 18.63 0.03 9.87
N CYS A 129 18.84 -0.25 11.16
CA CYS A 129 18.39 0.46 12.34
C CYS A 129 19.63 0.59 13.26
#